data_AF-A0A2Z6NJ72-F1
#
_entry.id   AF-A0A2Z6NJ72-F1
#
_cell.length_a   1.000
_cell.length_b   1.000
_cell.length_c   1.000
_cell.angle_alpha   90.00
_cell.angle_beta   90.00
_cell.angle_gamma   90.00
#
_symmetry.space_group_name_H-M   'P 1'
#
loop_
_entity.id
_entity.type
_entity.pdbx_description
1 polymer ?
#
loop_
_entity_poly.entity_id
_entity_poly.type
_entity_poly.pdbx_seq_one_letter_code
_entity_poly.pdbx_strand_id
1 'polypeptide(L)'
;MEVLERVRYFIWRLRYGRLPTNKACHRWGHGAPYCGHCVGVEESIIHVLRDCPLAHDVWNHLLPMQTRLGFFTCHYHSWFQHNMLNYEKLEGGNEWRVVWAVTCYHLWLWRNKENFDYEFVRPRIY
;
A
#
# COMPACT_ATOMS: atom_id res chain seq x y z
N MET A 1 4.87 19.04 -7.49
CA MET A 1 3.57 18.60 -6.97
C MET A 1 3.72 18.45 -5.47
N GLU A 2 3.14 19.35 -4.69
CA GLU A 2 3.22 19.29 -3.22
C GLU A 2 2.38 18.10 -2.75
N VAL A 3 3.05 17.12 -2.14
CA VAL A 3 2.37 15.95 -1.59
C VAL A 3 1.47 16.43 -0.45
N LEU A 4 0.16 16.23 -0.57
CA LEU A 4 -0.83 16.59 0.46
C LEU A 4 -0.34 16.16 1.85
N GLU A 5 -0.47 17.02 2.85
CA GLU A 5 0.05 16.78 4.22
C GLU A 5 -0.41 15.43 4.80
N ARG A 6 -1.63 15.00 4.43
CA ARG A 6 -2.20 13.70 4.79
C ARG A 6 -1.34 12.52 4.32
N VAL A 7 -0.79 12.59 3.12
CA VAL A 7 0.09 11.56 2.56
C VAL A 7 1.45 11.60 3.26
N ARG A 8 1.98 12.77 3.61
CA ARG A 8 3.22 12.88 4.39
C ARG A 8 3.10 12.21 5.76
N TYR A 9 2.00 12.49 6.48
CA TYR A 9 1.71 11.85 7.75
C TYR A 9 1.50 10.33 7.60
N PHE A 10 0.78 9.91 6.56
CA PHE A 10 0.62 8.50 6.22
C PHE A 10 1.98 7.80 6.00
N ILE A 11 2.88 8.40 5.22
CA ILE A 11 4.21 7.85 4.96
C ILE A 11 5.05 7.75 6.24
N TRP A 12 4.94 8.72 7.14
CA TRP A 12 5.57 8.62 8.45
C TRP A 12 5.04 7.40 9.22
N ARG A 13 3.72 7.20 9.27
CA ARG A 13 3.12 6.03 9.93
C ARG A 13 3.55 4.73 9.28
N LEU A 14 3.60 4.70 7.96
CA LEU A 14 4.11 3.58 7.18
C LEU A 14 5.55 3.28 7.62
N ARG A 15 6.48 4.23 7.53
CA ARG A 15 7.89 4.05 7.90
C ARG A 15 8.09 3.37 9.27
N TYR A 16 7.28 3.75 10.27
CA TYR A 16 7.39 3.24 11.63
C TYR A 16 6.48 2.03 11.94
N GLY A 17 5.79 1.46 10.94
CA GLY A 17 4.93 0.29 11.13
C GLY A 17 3.69 0.58 11.98
N ARG A 18 3.17 1.82 11.94
CA ARG A 18 2.06 2.33 12.77
C ARG A 18 0.74 2.47 12.01
N LEU A 19 0.60 1.77 10.89
CA LEU A 19 -0.68 1.70 10.18
C LEU A 19 -1.60 0.69 10.86
N PRO A 20 -2.90 0.99 11.01
CA PRO A 20 -3.85 0.04 11.54
C PRO A 20 -4.19 -0.95 10.43
N THR A 21 -3.83 -2.20 10.67
CA THR A 21 -4.22 -3.36 9.86
C THR A 21 -4.93 -4.36 10.78
N ASN A 22 -5.58 -5.38 10.25
CA ASN A 22 -6.27 -6.37 11.08
C ASN A 22 -5.28 -7.06 12.04
N LYS A 23 -4.06 -7.36 11.59
CA LYS A 23 -3.00 -7.85 12.49
C LYS A 23 -2.69 -6.89 13.64
N ALA A 24 -2.60 -5.59 13.38
CA ALA A 24 -2.34 -4.59 14.43
C ALA A 24 -3.54 -4.46 15.38
N CYS A 25 -4.76 -4.41 14.85
CA CYS A 25 -5.99 -4.33 15.61
C CYS A 25 -6.19 -5.58 16.50
N HIS A 26 -5.92 -6.77 15.98
CA HIS A 26 -5.97 -7.99 16.79
C HIS A 26 -4.99 -7.93 17.95
N ARG A 27 -3.77 -7.43 17.75
CA ARG A 27 -2.81 -7.24 18.84
C ARG A 27 -3.29 -6.24 19.90
N TRP A 28 -4.22 -5.36 19.53
CA TRP A 28 -4.92 -4.46 20.45
C TRP A 28 -6.21 -5.04 21.03
N GLY A 29 -6.54 -6.30 20.75
CA GLY A 29 -7.74 -6.97 21.23
C GLY A 29 -8.99 -6.80 20.35
N HIS A 30 -8.83 -6.40 19.09
CA HIS A 30 -9.93 -6.12 18.17
C HIS A 30 -9.90 -7.00 16.90
N GLY A 31 -10.95 -7.79 16.70
CA GLY A 31 -11.18 -8.53 15.46
C GLY A 31 -10.19 -9.67 15.19
N ALA A 32 -10.42 -10.39 14.10
CA ALA A 32 -9.49 -11.42 13.60
C ALA A 32 -8.31 -10.77 12.85
N PRO A 33 -7.13 -11.41 12.75
CA PRO A 33 -5.95 -10.80 12.15
C PRO A 33 -5.94 -10.93 10.62
N TYR A 34 -6.94 -11.57 10.04
CA TYR A 34 -6.94 -12.01 8.64
C TYR A 34 -7.41 -10.93 7.67
N CYS A 35 -6.93 -11.00 6.44
CA CYS A 35 -7.42 -10.17 5.35
C CYS A 35 -8.87 -10.58 5.00
N GLY A 36 -9.74 -9.58 4.76
CA GLY A 36 -11.10 -9.84 4.31
C GLY A 36 -11.20 -10.40 2.88
N HIS A 37 -10.13 -10.25 2.09
CA HIS A 37 -10.07 -10.74 0.70
C HIS A 37 -9.24 -12.02 0.56
N CYS A 38 -8.14 -12.14 1.30
CA CYS A 38 -7.24 -13.29 1.22
C CYS A 38 -7.55 -14.29 2.33
N VAL A 39 -8.16 -15.43 1.97
CA VAL A 39 -8.56 -16.46 2.93
C VAL A 39 -7.35 -16.99 3.71
N GLY A 40 -7.42 -16.90 5.04
CA GLY A 40 -6.40 -17.44 5.95
C GLY A 40 -5.08 -16.66 6.01
N VAL A 41 -4.95 -15.52 5.32
CA VAL A 41 -3.72 -14.72 5.31
C VAL A 41 -3.81 -13.60 6.34
N GLU A 42 -2.84 -13.49 7.24
CA GLU A 42 -2.75 -12.36 8.16
C GLU A 42 -2.53 -11.04 7.42
N GLU A 43 -3.32 -10.04 7.77
CA GLU A 43 -3.28 -8.73 7.16
C GLU A 43 -2.22 -7.84 7.83
N SER A 44 -0.98 -7.97 7.36
CA SER A 44 0.13 -7.08 7.72
C SER A 44 0.15 -5.82 6.85
N ILE A 45 0.99 -4.83 7.21
CA ILE A 45 1.15 -3.60 6.42
C ILE A 45 1.62 -3.91 5.00
N ILE A 46 2.62 -4.78 4.85
CA ILE A 46 3.14 -5.14 3.53
C ILE A 46 2.10 -5.92 2.72
N HIS A 47 1.25 -6.71 3.39
CA HIS A 47 0.13 -7.37 2.72
C HIS A 47 -0.88 -6.35 2.17
N VAL A 48 -1.36 -5.42 2.99
CA VAL A 48 -2.32 -4.38 2.55
C VAL A 48 -1.77 -3.56 1.38
N LEU A 49 -0.48 -3.24 1.43
CA LEU A 49 0.12 -2.29 0.50
C LEU A 49 0.81 -2.92 -0.70
N ARG A 50 1.02 -4.24 -0.73
CA ARG A 50 1.81 -4.90 -1.78
C ARG A 50 1.36 -6.32 -2.10
N ASP A 51 1.27 -7.19 -1.09
CA ASP A 51 1.13 -8.65 -1.34
C ASP A 51 -0.32 -9.11 -1.54
N CYS A 52 -1.31 -8.32 -1.10
CA CYS A 52 -2.72 -8.60 -1.37
C CYS A 52 -2.96 -8.54 -2.89
N PRO A 53 -3.71 -9.49 -3.50
CA PRO A 53 -4.03 -9.47 -4.93
C PRO A 53 -4.58 -8.12 -5.39
N LEU A 54 -5.46 -7.50 -4.59
CA LEU A 54 -6.02 -6.18 -4.89
C LEU A 54 -4.98 -5.07 -4.95
N ALA A 55 -3.89 -5.18 -4.19
CA ALA A 55 -2.76 -4.24 -4.27
C ALA A 55 -1.80 -4.62 -5.40
N HIS A 56 -1.55 -5.92 -5.58
CA HIS A 56 -0.69 -6.48 -6.59
C HIS A 56 -1.14 -6.06 -8.01
N ASP A 57 -2.44 -6.08 -8.28
CA ASP A 57 -3.00 -5.64 -9.56
C ASP A 57 -2.68 -4.17 -9.84
N VAL A 58 -2.91 -3.28 -8.87
CA VAL A 58 -2.57 -1.85 -8.98
C VAL A 58 -1.09 -1.65 -9.31
N TRP A 59 -0.21 -2.38 -8.63
CA TRP A 59 1.23 -2.31 -8.87
C TRP A 59 1.62 -2.86 -10.24
N ASN A 60 0.96 -3.90 -10.75
CA ASN A 60 1.23 -4.41 -12.09
C ASN A 60 0.94 -3.37 -13.18
N HIS A 61 -0.06 -2.51 -12.99
CA HIS A 61 -0.32 -1.43 -13.95
C HIS A 61 0.70 -0.29 -13.88
N LEU A 62 1.33 -0.07 -12.71
CA LEU A 62 2.28 1.02 -12.50
C LEU A 62 3.75 0.62 -12.74
N LEU A 63 4.09 -0.65 -12.55
CA LEU A 63 5.47 -1.14 -12.61
C LEU A 63 5.81 -1.78 -13.96
N PRO A 64 6.91 -1.36 -14.60
CA PRO A 64 7.52 -2.10 -15.70
C PRO A 64 7.83 -3.54 -15.31
N MET A 65 7.71 -4.49 -16.23
CA MET A 65 7.90 -5.92 -15.93
C MET A 65 9.27 -6.23 -15.29
N GLN A 66 10.32 -5.54 -15.73
CA GLN A 66 11.70 -5.72 -15.25
C GLN A 66 11.89 -5.37 -13.77
N THR A 67 11.07 -4.48 -13.19
CA THR A 67 11.22 -4.05 -11.78
C THR A 67 10.34 -4.85 -10.84
N ARG A 68 9.37 -5.62 -11.35
CA ARG A 68 8.37 -6.33 -10.53
C ARG A 68 8.98 -7.35 -9.58
N LEU A 69 9.94 -8.15 -10.03
CA LEU A 69 10.56 -9.18 -9.20
C LEU A 69 11.16 -8.57 -7.93
N GLY A 70 12.01 -7.55 -8.07
CA GLY A 70 12.60 -6.85 -6.93
C GLY A 70 11.57 -6.17 -6.04
N PHE A 71 10.55 -5.55 -6.64
CA PHE A 71 9.48 -4.87 -5.90
C PHE A 71 8.69 -5.83 -5.00
N PHE A 72 8.24 -6.97 -5.53
CA PHE A 72 7.38 -7.92 -4.81
C PHE A 72 8.13 -8.86 -3.86
N THR A 73 9.44 -9.05 -4.04
CA THR A 73 10.20 -10.00 -3.21
C THR A 73 11.02 -9.34 -2.09
N CYS A 74 11.30 -8.04 -2.18
CA CYS A 74 12.16 -7.38 -1.18
C CYS A 74 11.50 -7.30 0.20
N HIS A 75 12.31 -7.23 1.26
CA HIS A 75 11.80 -7.06 2.62
C HIS A 75 11.22 -5.66 2.83
N TYR A 76 10.28 -5.54 3.79
CA TYR A 76 9.55 -4.31 4.10
C TYR A 76 10.40 -3.03 4.19
N HIS A 77 11.51 -3.08 4.94
CA HIS A 77 12.38 -1.91 5.11
C HIS A 77 13.10 -1.53 3.81
N SER A 78 13.63 -2.51 3.09
CA SER A 78 14.25 -2.32 1.78
C SER A 78 13.24 -1.81 0.76
N TRP A 79 12.01 -2.34 0.77
CA TRP A 79 10.91 -1.90 -0.08
C TRP A 79 10.59 -0.42 0.16
N PHE A 80 10.45 0.00 1.42
CA PHE A 80 10.22 1.40 1.76
C PHE A 80 11.38 2.29 1.28
N GLN A 81 12.62 1.91 1.56
CA GLN A 81 13.80 2.71 1.21
C GLN A 81 13.97 2.84 -0.31
N HIS A 82 13.87 1.72 -1.04
CA HIS A 82 14.04 1.70 -2.49
C HIS A 82 13.03 2.61 -3.19
N ASN A 83 11.77 2.58 -2.76
CA ASN A 83 10.74 3.41 -3.36
C ASN A 83 10.81 4.88 -2.94
N MET A 84 11.07 5.16 -1.65
CA MET A 84 11.08 6.53 -1.14
C MET A 84 12.32 7.33 -1.58
N LEU A 85 13.44 6.65 -1.84
CA LEU A 85 14.69 7.26 -2.31
C LEU A 85 14.85 7.23 -3.83
N ASN A 86 13.84 6.76 -4.57
CA ASN A 86 13.85 6.83 -6.03
C ASN A 86 13.23 8.16 -6.50
N TYR A 87 14.09 9.03 -7.01
CA TYR A 87 13.78 10.36 -7.54
C TYR A 87 13.59 10.37 -9.07
N GLU A 88 13.63 9.22 -9.73
CA GLU A 88 13.39 9.10 -11.16
C GLU A 88 12.00 9.63 -11.49
N LYS A 89 11.92 10.36 -12.60
CA LYS A 89 10.65 10.89 -13.10
C LYS A 89 10.06 9.91 -14.10
N LEU A 90 8.78 9.60 -13.92
CA LEU A 90 8.01 8.85 -14.90
C LEU A 90 7.66 9.73 -16.11
N GLU A 91 7.20 9.09 -17.18
CA GLU A 91 6.53 9.78 -18.28
C GLU A 91 5.36 10.59 -17.71
N GLY A 92 5.38 11.91 -17.95
CA GLY A 92 4.46 12.87 -17.29
C GLY A 92 5.10 13.70 -16.16
N GLY A 93 6.37 13.47 -15.83
CA GLY A 93 7.19 14.37 -14.99
C GLY A 93 7.05 14.18 -13.48
N ASN A 94 6.22 13.23 -13.03
CA ASN A 94 6.06 12.91 -11.61
C ASN A 94 7.19 12.01 -11.11
N GLU A 95 7.77 12.32 -9.95
CA GLU A 95 8.78 11.48 -9.31
C GLU A 95 8.15 10.15 -8.83
N TRP A 96 8.85 9.03 -9.02
CA TRP A 96 8.39 7.70 -8.62
C TRP A 96 7.98 7.65 -7.15
N ARG A 97 8.80 8.20 -6.24
CA ARG A 97 8.48 8.25 -4.80
C ARG A 97 7.11 8.87 -4.49
N VAL A 98 6.67 9.86 -5.29
CA VAL A 98 5.37 10.51 -5.12
C VAL A 98 4.26 9.58 -5.57
N VAL A 99 4.42 8.97 -6.75
CA VAL A 99 3.46 7.99 -7.28
C VAL A 99 3.32 6.81 -6.34
N TRP A 100 4.43 6.26 -5.87
CA TRP A 100 4.45 5.17 -4.90
C TRP A 100 3.77 5.56 -3.59
N ALA A 101 4.08 6.73 -3.02
CA ALA A 101 3.52 7.17 -1.75
C ALA A 101 2.01 7.39 -1.82
N VAL A 102 1.53 8.03 -2.89
CA VAL A 102 0.11 8.26 -3.15
C VAL A 102 -0.61 6.95 -3.41
N THR A 103 -0.01 6.03 -4.17
CA THR A 103 -0.58 4.69 -4.40
C THR A 103 -0.74 3.91 -3.10
N CYS A 104 0.29 3.89 -2.24
CA CYS A 104 0.20 3.26 -0.92
C CYS A 104 -0.93 3.87 -0.07
N TYR A 105 -1.06 5.20 -0.09
CA TYR A 105 -2.13 5.88 0.63
C TYR A 105 -3.52 5.45 0.14
N HIS A 106 -3.73 5.39 -1.18
CA HIS A 106 -5.00 4.96 -1.76
C HIS A 106 -5.31 3.49 -1.51
N LEU A 107 -4.32 2.59 -1.61
CA LEU A 107 -4.50 1.17 -1.26
C LEU A 107 -4.99 0.99 0.17
N TRP A 108 -4.36 1.70 1.12
CA TRP A 108 -4.79 1.67 2.52
C TRP A 108 -6.17 2.32 2.73
N LEU A 109 -6.44 3.44 2.04
CA LEU A 109 -7.72 4.14 2.13
C LEU A 109 -8.87 3.28 1.60
N TRP A 110 -8.71 2.68 0.41
CA TRP A 110 -9.71 1.81 -0.20
C TRP A 110 -9.97 0.58 0.67
N ARG A 111 -8.92 -0.07 1.16
CA ARG A 111 -9.05 -1.17 2.13
C ARG A 111 -9.88 -0.76 3.36
N ASN A 112 -9.66 0.44 3.90
CA ASN A 112 -10.43 0.90 5.05
C ASN A 112 -11.89 1.16 4.71
N LYS A 113 -12.15 1.79 3.55
CA LYS A 113 -13.52 2.00 3.09
C LYS A 113 -14.25 0.67 2.89
N GLU A 114 -13.62 -0.33 2.28
CA GLU A 114 -14.21 -1.67 2.12
C GLU A 114 -14.62 -2.31 3.46
N ASN A 115 -13.94 -1.99 4.56
CA ASN A 115 -14.25 -2.53 5.88
C ASN A 115 -15.30 -1.72 6.67
N PHE A 116 -15.47 -0.44 6.36
CA PHE A 116 -16.24 0.49 7.21
C PHE A 116 -17.30 1.32 6.47
N ASP A 117 -17.35 1.24 5.15
CA ASP A 117 -18.27 1.96 4.27
C ASP A 117 -18.94 0.95 3.34
N TYR A 118 -20.18 0.57 3.68
CA TYR A 118 -20.95 -0.47 2.98
C TYR A 118 -21.32 -0.08 1.55
N GLU A 119 -21.30 1.21 1.22
CA GLU A 119 -21.60 1.72 -0.12
C GLU A 119 -20.34 1.85 -0.99
N PHE A 120 -19.15 1.68 -0.40
CA PHE A 120 -17.91 1.85 -1.13
C PHE A 120 -17.63 0.69 -2.09
N VAL A 121 -17.44 1.04 -3.36
CA VAL A 121 -16.95 0.14 -4.40
C VAL A 121 -15.56 0.57 -4.82
N ARG A 122 -14.58 -0.35 -4.74
CA ARG A 122 -13.21 -0.09 -5.18
C ARG A 122 -13.19 0.24 -6.68
N PRO A 123 -12.45 1.29 -7.11
CA PRO A 123 -12.24 1.55 -8.53
C PRO A 123 -11.58 0.36 -9.23
N ARG A 124 -12.14 -0.06 -10.36
CA ARG A 124 -11.53 -1.09 -11.21
C ARG A 124 -10.45 -0.46 -12.06
N ILE A 125 -9.29 -1.09 -12.11
CA ILE A 125 -8.22 -0.72 -13.03
C ILE A 125 -8.41 -1.61 -14.26
N TYR A 126 -8.65 -0.97 -15.40
CA TYR A 126 -8.80 -1.62 -16.70
C TYR A 126 -7.52 -1.46 -17.50
#